data_AF-A0A399GH72-F1
#
_entry.id   AF-A0A399GH72-F1
#
_cell.length_a   1.000
_cell.length_b   1.000
_cell.length_c   1.000
_cell.angle_alpha   90.00
_cell.angle_beta   90.00
_cell.angle_gamma   90.00
#
_symmetry.space_group_name_H-M   'P 1'
#
loop_
_entity.id
_entity.type
_entity.pdbx_description
1 polymer ?
#
loop_
_entity_poly.entity_id
_entity_poly.type
_entity_poly.pdbx_seq_one_letter_code
_entity_poly.pdbx_strand_id
1 'polypeptide(L)'
;MGSSKSKGWVARFTDAYWRFEKRVGNRPPSRSQRFSARHPVLIGVLVGAPLSAILLSTSLDAENGATYSIAVALLGGTSLGAVFGGTCFWERKRQQKLFGDP
;
A
#
# COMPACT_ATOMS: atom_id res chain seq x y z
N MET A 1 -20.96 -21.65 15.27
CA MET A 1 -21.59 -20.34 15.56
C MET A 1 -20.53 -19.37 16.09
N GLY A 2 -20.02 -18.43 15.28
CA GLY A 2 -18.95 -17.53 15.71
C GLY A 2 -18.62 -16.35 14.77
N SER A 3 -19.54 -15.93 13.89
CA SER A 3 -19.24 -14.97 12.80
C SER A 3 -20.25 -13.81 12.68
N SER A 4 -20.91 -13.44 13.79
CA SER A 4 -21.85 -12.30 13.82
C SER A 4 -21.26 -11.09 14.57
N LYS A 5 -20.57 -11.31 15.69
CA LYS A 5 -20.01 -10.22 16.52
C LYS A 5 -18.81 -9.51 15.89
N SER A 6 -17.97 -10.21 15.11
CA SER A 6 -16.78 -9.59 14.48
C SER A 6 -17.15 -8.60 13.38
N LYS A 7 -18.18 -8.91 12.58
CA LYS A 7 -18.68 -8.03 11.51
C LYS A 7 -19.20 -6.70 12.04
N GLY A 8 -19.89 -6.73 13.19
CA GLY A 8 -20.39 -5.53 13.86
C GLY A 8 -19.28 -4.61 14.37
N TRP A 9 -18.20 -5.16 14.93
CA TRP A 9 -17.07 -4.37 15.42
C TRP A 9 -16.27 -3.71 14.28
N VAL A 10 -15.97 -4.47 13.22
CA VAL A 10 -15.25 -3.95 12.05
C VAL A 10 -16.05 -2.83 11.36
N ALA A 11 -17.36 -3.01 11.20
CA ALA A 11 -18.23 -2.00 10.61
C ALA A 11 -18.25 -0.71 11.45
N ARG A 12 -18.39 -0.82 12.78
CA ARG A 12 -18.38 0.33 13.69
C ARG A 12 -17.06 1.09 13.68
N PHE A 13 -15.93 0.37 13.67
CA PHE A 13 -14.61 0.98 13.56
C PHE A 13 -14.43 1.70 12.23
N THR A 14 -14.84 1.07 11.13
CA THR A 14 -14.77 1.64 9.80
C THR A 14 -15.59 2.92 9.71
N ASP A 15 -16.81 2.93 10.23
CA ASP A 15 -17.66 4.13 10.25
C ASP A 15 -17.08 5.25 11.11
N ALA A 16 -16.56 4.93 12.30
CA ALA A 16 -15.90 5.90 13.16
C ALA A 16 -14.68 6.52 12.46
N TYR A 17 -13.87 5.69 11.81
CA TYR A 17 -12.72 6.13 11.03
C TYR A 17 -13.12 7.08 9.90
N TRP A 18 -14.12 6.74 9.09
CA TRP A 18 -14.57 7.61 8.00
C TRP A 18 -15.20 8.92 8.49
N ARG A 19 -15.88 8.90 9.64
CA ARG A 19 -16.39 10.13 10.27
C ARG A 19 -15.24 11.05 10.71
N PHE A 20 -14.16 10.49 11.25
CA PHE A 20 -12.96 11.23 11.61
C PHE A 20 -12.27 11.80 10.37
N GLU A 21 -12.04 10.97 9.34
CA GLU A 21 -11.46 11.40 8.05
C GLU A 21 -12.26 12.53 7.40
N LYS A 22 -13.61 12.48 7.43
CA LYS A 22 -14.44 13.59 6.91
C LYS A 22 -14.23 14.91 7.66
N ARG A 23 -13.92 14.86 8.96
CA ARG A 23 -13.69 16.08 9.77
C ARG A 23 -12.29 16.67 9.56
N VAL A 24 -11.29 15.81 9.41
CA VAL A 24 -9.87 16.24 9.33
C VAL A 24 -9.42 16.42 7.88
N GLY A 25 -9.87 15.56 6.98
CA GLY A 25 -9.36 15.38 5.63
C GLY A 25 -10.18 16.05 4.53
N ASN A 26 -11.02 17.04 4.84
CA ASN A 26 -11.91 17.70 3.87
C ASN A 26 -11.20 18.65 2.88
N ARG A 27 -9.90 18.40 2.62
CA ARG A 27 -9.10 19.13 1.63
C ARG A 27 -9.14 18.36 0.30
N PRO A 28 -9.31 19.05 -0.84
CA PRO A 28 -9.27 18.41 -2.14
C PRO A 28 -7.92 17.71 -2.36
N PRO A 29 -7.90 16.52 -2.98
CA PRO A 29 -6.67 15.75 -3.19
C PRO A 29 -5.72 16.49 -4.12
N SER A 30 -4.42 16.45 -3.81
CA SER A 30 -3.39 17.05 -4.66
C SER A 30 -3.24 16.29 -5.99
N ARG A 31 -2.57 16.89 -6.96
CA ARG A 31 -2.29 16.23 -8.26
C ARG A 31 -1.49 14.93 -8.09
N SER A 32 -0.54 14.90 -7.16
CA SER A 32 0.25 13.70 -6.87
C SER A 32 -0.58 12.61 -6.20
N GLN A 33 -1.50 12.95 -5.29
CA GLN A 33 -2.42 11.99 -4.66
C GLN A 33 -3.41 11.40 -5.67
N ARG A 34 -3.90 12.19 -6.62
CA ARG A 34 -4.74 11.69 -7.71
C ARG A 34 -3.97 10.76 -8.65
N PHE A 35 -2.73 11.12 -8.96
CA PHE A 35 -1.86 10.29 -9.79
C PHE A 35 -1.56 8.95 -9.12
N SER A 36 -1.16 8.97 -7.85
CA SER A 36 -0.86 7.74 -7.10
C SER A 36 -2.08 6.84 -6.95
N ALA A 37 -3.26 7.42 -6.66
CA ALA A 37 -4.53 6.69 -6.59
C ALA A 37 -4.92 6.00 -7.91
N ARG A 38 -4.61 6.60 -9.06
CA ARG A 38 -4.91 6.02 -10.39
C ARG A 38 -3.96 4.91 -10.79
N HIS A 39 -2.73 4.93 -10.29
CA HIS A 39 -1.67 4.01 -10.73
C HIS A 39 -1.02 3.23 -9.57
N PRO A 40 -1.80 2.53 -8.73
CA PRO A 40 -1.27 1.86 -7.53
C PRO A 40 -0.26 0.75 -7.88
N VAL A 41 -0.52 -0.01 -8.95
CA VAL A 41 0.40 -1.07 -9.40
C VAL A 41 1.71 -0.48 -9.93
N LEU A 42 1.63 0.59 -10.73
CA LEU A 42 2.81 1.26 -11.26
C LEU A 42 3.69 1.79 -10.13
N ILE A 43 3.10 2.48 -9.15
CA ILE A 43 3.85 3.00 -7.99
C ILE A 43 4.46 1.85 -7.18
N GLY A 44 3.70 0.78 -6.93
CA GLY A 44 4.22 -0.41 -6.24
C GLY A 44 5.41 -1.03 -6.96
N VAL A 45 5.36 -1.16 -8.28
CA VAL A 45 6.47 -1.70 -9.10
C VAL A 45 7.65 -0.74 -9.12
N LEU A 46 7.42 0.56 -9.30
CA LEU A 46 8.49 1.57 -9.32
C LEU A 46 9.24 1.68 -7.99
N VAL A 47 8.61 1.33 -6.87
CA VAL A 47 9.28 1.27 -5.56
C VAL A 47 9.91 -0.10 -5.33
N GLY A 48 9.18 -1.18 -5.62
CA GLY A 48 9.61 -2.54 -5.33
C GLY A 48 10.77 -3.02 -6.19
N ALA A 49 10.80 -2.67 -7.48
CA ALA A 49 11.84 -3.15 -8.39
C ALA A 49 13.24 -2.57 -8.09
N PRO A 50 13.41 -1.25 -7.89
CA PRO A 50 14.71 -0.70 -7.48
C PRO A 50 15.17 -1.25 -6.13
N LEU A 51 14.26 -1.41 -5.16
CA LEU A 51 14.63 -1.99 -3.87
C LEU A 51 15.06 -3.46 -4.03
N SER A 52 14.36 -4.25 -4.83
CA SER A 52 14.76 -5.64 -5.14
C SER A 52 16.17 -5.68 -5.70
N ALA A 53 16.49 -4.79 -6.64
CA ALA A 53 17.80 -4.71 -7.26
C ALA A 53 18.90 -4.32 -6.26
N ILE A 54 18.61 -3.38 -5.36
CA ILE A 54 19.53 -2.98 -4.28
C ILE A 54 19.78 -4.16 -3.35
N LEU A 55 18.72 -4.81 -2.85
CA LEU A 55 18.83 -5.94 -1.93
C LEU A 55 19.54 -7.15 -2.55
N LEU A 56 19.30 -7.41 -3.84
CA LEU A 56 20.00 -8.46 -4.55
C LEU A 56 21.49 -8.15 -4.64
N SER A 57 21.84 -6.93 -5.06
CA SER A 57 23.23 -6.49 -5.20
C SER A 57 23.98 -6.54 -3.87
N THR A 58 23.39 -5.99 -2.80
CA THR A 58 24.03 -5.98 -1.47
C THR A 58 24.13 -7.37 -0.85
N SER A 59 23.15 -8.24 -1.09
CA SER A 59 23.20 -9.60 -0.57
C SER A 59 24.26 -10.45 -1.29
N LEU A 60 24.41 -10.28 -2.61
CA LEU A 60 25.46 -10.95 -3.37
C LEU A 60 26.86 -10.44 -3.00
N ASP A 61 27.02 -9.13 -2.79
CA ASP A 61 28.27 -8.51 -2.34
C ASP A 61 28.71 -9.01 -0.95
N ALA A 62 27.74 -9.29 -0.08
CA ALA A 62 27.98 -9.92 1.22
C ALA A 62 28.24 -11.45 1.14
N GLU A 63 28.58 -11.97 -0.05
CA GLU A 63 28.89 -13.39 -0.32
C GLU A 63 27.81 -14.38 0.13
N ASN A 64 26.55 -13.92 0.24
CA ASN A 64 25.46 -14.85 0.53
C ASN A 64 25.22 -15.78 -0.65
N GLY A 65 24.75 -16.99 -0.37
CA GLY A 65 24.37 -17.94 -1.43
C GLY A 65 23.29 -17.37 -2.35
N ALA A 66 23.41 -17.61 -3.66
CA ALA A 66 22.52 -17.05 -4.68
C ALA A 66 21.03 -17.26 -4.39
N THR A 67 20.65 -18.46 -3.91
CA THR A 67 19.26 -18.76 -3.53
C THR A 67 18.74 -17.86 -2.42
N TYR A 68 19.56 -17.57 -1.41
CA TYR A 68 19.21 -16.67 -0.31
C TYR A 68 19.09 -15.23 -0.81
N SER A 69 20.04 -14.76 -1.61
CA SER A 69 20.02 -13.40 -2.15
C SER A 69 18.79 -13.11 -3.01
N ILE A 70 18.40 -14.07 -3.84
CA ILE A 70 17.17 -13.98 -4.65
C ILE A 70 15.94 -13.92 -3.74
N ALA A 71 15.86 -14.78 -2.71
CA ALA A 71 14.72 -14.79 -1.80
C ALA A 71 14.58 -13.47 -1.04
N VAL A 72 15.68 -12.93 -0.49
CA VAL A 72 15.68 -11.65 0.23
C VAL A 72 15.28 -10.50 -0.69
N ALA A 73 15.82 -10.45 -1.91
CA ALA A 73 15.49 -9.42 -2.89
C ALA A 73 14.00 -9.43 -3.24
N LEU A 74 13.44 -10.61 -3.54
CA LEU A 74 12.03 -10.76 -3.89
C LEU A 74 11.12 -10.41 -2.71
N LEU A 75 11.43 -10.88 -1.50
CA LEU A 75 10.62 -10.61 -0.31
C LEU A 75 10.66 -9.13 0.07
N GLY A 76 11.84 -8.52 0.09
CA GLY A 76 12.01 -7.12 0.45
C GLY A 76 11.37 -6.18 -0.58
N GLY A 77 11.61 -6.40 -1.86
CA GLY A 77 11.02 -5.59 -2.92
C GLY A 77 9.51 -5.75 -3.04
N THR A 78 9.00 -6.98 -2.95
CA THR A 78 7.56 -7.25 -3.02
C THR A 78 6.83 -6.68 -1.80
N SER A 79 7.40 -6.83 -0.60
CA SER A 79 6.78 -6.28 0.62
C SER A 79 6.67 -4.76 0.56
N LEU A 80 7.75 -4.05 0.19
CA LEU A 80 7.69 -2.60 0.08
C LEU A 80 6.79 -2.14 -1.08
N GLY A 81 6.88 -2.80 -2.23
CA GLY A 81 5.99 -2.54 -3.36
C GLY A 81 4.51 -2.73 -3.00
N ALA A 82 4.19 -3.77 -2.24
CA ALA A 82 2.83 -4.03 -1.74
C ALA A 82 2.37 -2.97 -0.73
N VAL A 83 3.25 -2.48 0.15
CA VAL A 83 2.92 -1.38 1.06
C VAL A 83 2.57 -0.13 0.27
N PHE A 84 3.43 0.31 -0.64
CA PHE A 84 3.18 1.53 -1.42
C PHE A 84 1.99 1.41 -2.37
N GLY A 85 1.88 0.28 -3.09
CA GLY A 85 0.72 0.00 -3.94
C GLY A 85 -0.57 -0.09 -3.13
N GLY A 86 -0.52 -0.70 -1.96
CA GLY A 86 -1.63 -0.79 -1.00
C GLY A 86 -2.06 0.58 -0.49
N THR A 87 -1.11 1.44 -0.12
CA THR A 87 -1.38 2.84 0.28
C THR A 87 -2.03 3.63 -0.86
N CYS A 88 -1.56 3.46 -2.10
CA CYS A 88 -2.16 4.10 -3.27
C CYS A 88 -3.58 3.59 -3.53
N PHE A 89 -3.81 2.28 -3.41
CA PHE A 89 -5.13 1.69 -3.55
C PHE A 89 -6.10 2.15 -2.45
N TRP A 90 -5.59 2.30 -1.23
CA TRP A 90 -6.36 2.84 -0.11
C TRP A 90 -6.70 4.31 -0.34
N GLU A 91 -5.76 5.12 -0.84
CA GLU A 91 -6.00 6.51 -1.22
C GLU A 91 -7.05 6.62 -2.34
N ARG A 92 -7.05 5.67 -3.30
CA ARG A 92 -8.11 5.58 -4.31
C ARG A 92 -9.50 5.36 -3.68
N LYS A 93 -9.61 4.40 -2.75
CA LYS A 93 -10.88 4.16 -2.03
C LYS A 93 -11.32 5.38 -1.22
N ARG A 94 -10.36 6.09 -0.63
CA ARG A 94 -10.61 7.34 0.08
C ARG A 94 -11.14 8.42 -0.86
N GLN A 95 -10.53 8.62 -2.02
CA GLN A 95 -10.99 9.59 -3.01
C GLN A 95 -12.38 9.25 -3.56
N GLN A 96 -12.65 7.98 -3.85
CA GLN A 96 -13.96 7.51 -4.29
C GLN A 96 -15.05 7.76 -3.24
N LYS A 97 -14.75 7.54 -1.96
CA LYS A 97 -15.74 7.67 -0.87
C LYS A 97 -15.99 9.12 -0.44
N LEU A 98 -14.98 9.98 -0.51
CA LEU A 98 -15.07 11.37 -0.05
C LEU A 98 -15.42 12.37 -1.16
N PHE A 99 -14.96 12.11 -2.39
CA PHE A 99 -15.07 13.06 -3.50
C PHE A 99 -15.78 12.50 -4.75
N GLY A 100 -16.03 11.18 -4.80
CA GLY A 100 -16.68 10.55 -5.97
C GLY A 100 -15.79 10.43 -7.21
N ASP A 101 -14.49 10.73 -7.08
CA ASP A 101 -13.52 10.66 -8.18
C ASP A 101 -13.11 9.19 -8.44
N PRO A 102 -13.18 8.67 -9.69
CA PRO A 102 -12.82 7.28 -10.04
C PRO A 102 -11.30 6.98 -10.13
#